data_AF-A0A925Q5C6-F1
#
_entry.id   AF-A0A925Q5C6-F1
#
_cell.length_a   1.000
_cell.length_b   1.000
_cell.length_c   1.000
_cell.angle_alpha   90.00
_cell.angle_beta   90.00
_cell.angle_gamma   90.00
#
_symmetry.space_group_name_H-M   'P 1'
#
loop_
_entity.id
_entity.type
_entity.pdbx_description
1 polymer ?
#
loop_
_entity_poly.entity_id
_entity_poly.type
_entity_poly.pdbx_seq_one_letter_code
_entity_poly.pdbx_strand_id
1 'polypeptide(L)'
;MAIRNVFGAQSIRQKLLLGTLFLAIVPVALTSLIVGRESLSSGRAALESQAREALIAQRASKAGQITDYFDALSNQVQVLASAPDVVAAMRDMPNAFDNSVISIADLPAQRTRVSRFYTGDYMQEFQRRNTGRMVDMASSATALPDLVMNLQYHYIAANPNPLGSKSAMDRANDGSRYSELHGALHPFLRTALNRFDLYDIFLIDARNGNIVYTVFKELDFATSLNTGPFAKTRLGDAYRQSWALNAPGQVALSEFGEYLPSYNDQAAFLGTPIFDGGKKIGVLVVQVPIDKINSVMTNEGQWKERGLGDSGETYLVSAADGTPRSVARLAVEDIDAYAQSVSDAGFAKGVANAVQAKGTGIGLVPIKTRATEDVFEKNTAGFGVYPNYAKQPVLGAYAPLSVLG
;
A
#
# COMPACT_ATOMS: atom_id res chain seq x y z
N MET A 1 11.09 -31.04 -65.90
CA MET A 1 11.02 -31.14 -67.38
C MET A 1 9.65 -30.76 -67.96
N ALA A 2 8.79 -30.00 -67.26
CA ALA A 2 7.38 -29.79 -67.66
C ALA A 2 6.96 -28.32 -67.90
N ILE A 3 7.91 -27.37 -68.04
CA ILE A 3 7.58 -25.97 -68.38
C ILE A 3 7.83 -25.67 -69.88
N ARG A 4 8.57 -26.55 -70.57
CA ARG A 4 9.03 -26.29 -71.95
C ARG A 4 7.95 -26.49 -73.03
N ASN A 5 6.81 -27.12 -72.70
CA ASN A 5 5.75 -27.46 -73.67
C ASN A 5 4.52 -26.53 -73.68
N VAL A 6 4.42 -25.53 -72.78
CA VAL A 6 3.27 -24.61 -72.76
C VAL A 6 3.35 -23.54 -73.86
N PHE A 7 4.55 -23.20 -74.34
CA PHE A 7 4.77 -22.10 -75.31
C PHE A 7 4.99 -22.56 -76.76
N GLY A 8 4.95 -23.87 -77.03
CA GLY A 8 5.22 -24.45 -78.35
C GLY A 8 4.09 -24.28 -79.37
N ALA A 9 2.82 -24.19 -78.91
CA ALA A 9 1.62 -24.20 -79.76
C ALA A 9 0.89 -22.85 -79.87
N GLN A 10 1.46 -21.76 -79.34
CA GLN A 10 0.79 -20.44 -79.29
C GLN A 10 1.15 -19.52 -80.45
N SER A 11 0.16 -18.83 -81.01
CA SER A 11 0.35 -17.82 -82.07
C SER A 11 1.20 -16.65 -81.54
N ILE A 12 1.92 -15.96 -82.44
CA ILE A 12 2.77 -14.79 -82.10
C ILE A 12 1.99 -13.75 -81.28
N ARG A 13 0.70 -13.54 -81.61
CA ARG A 13 -0.21 -12.64 -80.91
C ARG A 13 -0.42 -13.02 -79.44
N GLN A 14 -0.56 -14.31 -79.13
CA GLN A 14 -0.74 -14.81 -77.76
C GLN A 14 0.54 -14.64 -76.92
N LYS A 15 1.71 -14.88 -77.52
CA LYS A 15 3.00 -14.66 -76.85
C LYS A 15 3.22 -13.18 -76.50
N LEU A 16 2.82 -12.27 -77.40
CA LEU A 16 2.89 -10.82 -77.19
C LEU A 16 1.90 -10.34 -76.11
N LEU A 17 0.67 -10.86 -76.12
CA LEU A 17 -0.34 -10.58 -75.08
C LEU A 17 0.09 -11.11 -73.70
N LEU A 18 0.61 -12.34 -73.61
CA LEU A 18 1.08 -12.89 -72.35
C LEU A 18 2.34 -12.17 -71.84
N GLY A 19 3.26 -11.80 -72.73
CA GLY A 19 4.45 -11.04 -72.36
C GLY A 19 4.12 -9.65 -71.81
N THR A 20 3.20 -8.92 -72.46
CA THR A 20 2.73 -7.60 -71.99
C THR A 20 1.93 -7.70 -70.70
N LEU A 21 1.05 -8.70 -70.57
CA LEU A 21 0.30 -8.96 -69.35
C LEU A 21 1.23 -9.29 -68.17
N PHE A 22 2.25 -10.11 -68.41
CA PHE A 22 3.27 -10.45 -67.42
C PHE A 22 4.08 -9.21 -67.00
N LEU A 23 4.50 -8.38 -67.97
CA LEU A 23 5.19 -7.11 -67.74
C LEU A 23 4.34 -6.08 -66.96
N ALA A 24 3.02 -6.15 -67.04
CA ALA A 24 2.12 -5.27 -66.27
C ALA A 24 1.82 -5.83 -64.87
N ILE A 25 1.46 -7.11 -64.77
CA ILE A 25 0.98 -7.71 -63.51
C ILE A 25 2.11 -7.90 -62.51
N VAL A 26 3.26 -8.41 -62.96
CA VAL A 26 4.35 -8.78 -62.04
C VAL A 26 4.91 -7.57 -61.28
N PRO A 27 5.22 -6.43 -61.94
CA PRO A 27 5.67 -5.24 -61.22
C PRO A 27 4.61 -4.66 -60.28
N VAL A 28 3.33 -4.68 -60.67
CA VAL A 28 2.24 -4.21 -59.80
C VAL A 28 2.10 -5.10 -58.56
N ALA A 29 2.18 -6.42 -58.72
CA ALA A 29 2.12 -7.36 -57.60
C ALA A 29 3.33 -7.19 -56.66
N LEU A 30 4.55 -7.04 -57.22
CA LEU A 30 5.77 -6.85 -56.44
C LEU A 30 5.76 -5.52 -55.67
N THR A 31 5.39 -4.42 -56.33
CA THR A 31 5.27 -3.10 -55.69
C THR A 31 4.20 -3.11 -54.61
N SER A 32 3.04 -3.72 -54.86
CA SER A 32 1.97 -3.87 -53.86
C SER A 32 2.44 -4.68 -52.65
N LEU A 33 3.24 -5.73 -52.85
CA LEU A 33 3.79 -6.54 -51.76
C LEU A 33 4.79 -5.74 -50.91
N ILE A 34 5.68 -4.97 -51.56
CA ILE A 34 6.67 -4.14 -50.88
C ILE A 34 5.98 -3.01 -50.10
N VAL A 35 5.11 -2.24 -50.75
CA VAL A 35 4.35 -1.16 -50.12
C VAL A 35 3.48 -1.71 -48.99
N GLY A 36 2.84 -2.87 -49.19
CA GLY A 36 2.05 -3.52 -48.14
C GLY A 36 2.89 -3.89 -46.92
N ARG A 37 4.10 -4.43 -47.12
CA ARG A 37 5.03 -4.76 -46.01
C ARG A 37 5.53 -3.51 -45.28
N GLU A 38 5.96 -2.49 -46.01
CA GLU A 38 6.45 -1.23 -45.44
C GLU A 38 5.34 -0.48 -44.70
N SER A 39 4.13 -0.46 -45.27
CA SER A 39 2.96 0.16 -44.64
C SER A 39 2.55 -0.56 -43.36
N LEU A 40 2.56 -1.90 -43.34
CA LEU A 40 2.30 -2.68 -42.13
C LEU A 40 3.38 -2.49 -41.07
N SER A 41 4.65 -2.42 -41.47
CA SER A 41 5.78 -2.17 -40.57
C SER A 41 5.67 -0.77 -39.94
N SER A 42 5.48 0.25 -40.77
CA SER A 42 5.34 1.64 -40.35
C SER A 42 4.10 1.84 -39.47
N GLY A 43 2.99 1.21 -39.83
CA GLY A 43 1.75 1.25 -39.04
C GLY A 43 1.91 0.61 -37.66
N ARG A 44 2.58 -0.55 -37.56
CA ARG A 44 2.90 -1.19 -36.28
C ARG A 44 3.84 -0.33 -35.44
N ALA A 45 4.90 0.21 -36.03
CA ALA A 45 5.84 1.08 -35.33
C ALA A 45 5.15 2.34 -34.79
N ALA A 46 4.23 2.94 -35.56
CA ALA A 46 3.45 4.08 -35.11
C ALA A 46 2.53 3.72 -33.93
N LEU A 47 1.83 2.59 -33.98
CA LEU A 47 0.99 2.09 -32.88
C LEU A 47 1.81 1.78 -31.62
N GLU A 48 2.98 1.17 -31.78
CA GLU A 48 3.88 0.89 -30.65
C GLU A 48 4.43 2.18 -30.04
N SER A 49 4.81 3.15 -30.87
CA SER A 49 5.24 4.48 -30.42
C SER A 49 4.14 5.19 -29.63
N GLN A 50 2.90 5.15 -30.13
CA GLN A 50 1.74 5.73 -29.45
C GLN A 50 1.47 5.03 -28.11
N ALA A 51 1.52 3.69 -28.07
CA ALA A 51 1.35 2.92 -26.84
C ALA A 51 2.46 3.22 -25.83
N ARG A 52 3.70 3.36 -26.29
CA ARG A 52 4.86 3.77 -25.47
C ARG A 52 4.61 5.13 -24.83
N GLU A 53 4.29 6.14 -25.62
CA GLU A 53 4.06 7.50 -25.12
C GLU A 53 2.90 7.54 -24.12
N ALA A 54 1.81 6.83 -24.42
CA ALA A 54 0.66 6.73 -23.52
C ALA A 54 1.05 6.08 -22.18
N LEU A 55 1.76 4.96 -22.18
CA LEU A 55 2.19 4.28 -20.94
C LEU A 55 3.20 5.11 -20.15
N ILE A 56 4.12 5.81 -20.80
CA ILE A 56 5.05 6.74 -20.14
C ILE A 56 4.28 7.88 -19.48
N ALA A 57 3.28 8.45 -20.18
CA ALA A 57 2.44 9.53 -19.64
C ALA A 57 1.60 9.04 -18.45
N GLN A 58 0.99 7.86 -18.53
CA GLN A 58 0.24 7.26 -17.42
C GLN A 58 1.14 7.03 -16.21
N ARG A 59 2.32 6.41 -16.40
CA ARG A 59 3.31 6.21 -15.33
C ARG A 59 3.72 7.55 -14.70
N ALA A 60 4.05 8.55 -15.50
CA ALA A 60 4.47 9.87 -15.01
C ALA A 60 3.34 10.58 -14.24
N SER A 61 2.11 10.48 -14.74
CA SER A 61 0.93 11.01 -14.05
C SER A 61 0.71 10.34 -12.70
N LYS A 62 0.85 9.00 -12.61
CA LYS A 62 0.72 8.26 -11.36
C LYS A 62 1.83 8.59 -10.37
N ALA A 63 3.07 8.68 -10.84
CA ALA A 63 4.19 9.11 -10.03
C ALA A 63 3.93 10.50 -9.41
N GLY A 64 3.51 11.47 -10.23
CA GLY A 64 3.14 12.81 -9.75
C GLY A 64 2.01 12.78 -8.71
N GLN A 65 0.91 12.06 -8.98
CA GLN A 65 -0.21 11.93 -8.04
C GLN A 65 0.19 11.30 -6.70
N ILE A 66 1.09 10.31 -6.70
CA ILE A 66 1.59 9.69 -5.48
C ILE A 66 2.50 10.65 -4.71
N THR A 67 3.40 11.37 -5.40
CA THR A 67 4.23 12.40 -4.76
C THR A 67 3.36 13.50 -4.14
N ASP A 68 2.40 14.04 -4.89
CA ASP A 68 1.47 15.07 -4.41
C ASP A 68 0.66 14.59 -3.20
N TYR A 69 0.24 13.31 -3.19
CA TYR A 69 -0.44 12.69 -2.07
C TYR A 69 0.42 12.65 -0.80
N PHE A 70 1.69 12.21 -0.91
CA PHE A 70 2.59 12.17 0.24
C PHE A 70 2.97 13.58 0.73
N ASP A 71 3.12 14.55 -0.17
CA ASP A 71 3.35 15.95 0.20
C ASP A 71 2.13 16.53 0.94
N ALA A 72 0.91 16.25 0.47
CA ALA A 72 -0.32 16.64 1.16
C ALA A 72 -0.43 15.98 2.54
N LEU A 73 -0.12 14.69 2.64
CA LEU A 73 -0.12 13.96 3.91
C LEU A 73 0.91 14.54 4.89
N SER A 74 2.11 14.88 4.42
CA SER A 74 3.14 15.56 5.21
C SER A 74 2.63 16.89 5.77
N ASN A 75 2.00 17.72 4.93
CA ASN A 75 1.42 18.98 5.37
C ASN A 75 0.31 18.78 6.41
N GLN A 76 -0.59 17.81 6.21
CA GLN A 76 -1.67 17.50 7.15
C GLN A 76 -1.14 17.06 8.53
N VAL A 77 -0.14 16.18 8.53
CA VAL A 77 0.51 15.66 9.75
C VAL A 77 1.19 16.78 10.53
N GLN A 78 1.88 17.70 9.84
CA GLN A 78 2.49 18.88 10.46
C GLN A 78 1.46 19.84 11.07
N VAL A 79 0.34 20.08 10.37
CA VAL A 79 -0.77 20.89 10.87
C VAL A 79 -1.39 20.26 12.12
N LEU A 80 -1.65 18.94 12.09
CA LEU A 80 -2.18 18.23 13.26
C LEU A 80 -1.24 18.29 14.45
N ALA A 81 0.06 18.09 14.24
CA ALA A 81 1.06 18.12 15.31
C ALA A 81 1.19 19.50 15.96
N SER A 82 0.85 20.56 15.21
CA SER A 82 0.89 21.95 15.69
C SER A 82 -0.47 22.43 16.22
N ALA A 83 -1.52 21.60 16.14
CA ALA A 83 -2.86 22.00 16.57
C ALA A 83 -2.90 22.25 18.09
N PRO A 84 -3.51 23.35 18.57
CA PRO A 84 -3.56 23.67 20.00
C PRO A 84 -4.14 22.53 20.86
N ASP A 85 -5.16 21.83 20.37
CA ASP A 85 -5.76 20.68 21.07
C ASP A 85 -4.78 19.51 21.23
N VAL A 86 -3.96 19.24 20.20
CA VAL A 86 -2.92 18.20 20.23
C VAL A 86 -1.78 18.59 21.15
N VAL A 87 -1.32 19.83 21.09
CA VAL A 87 -0.26 20.34 21.97
C VAL A 87 -0.71 20.34 23.43
N ALA A 88 -1.94 20.78 23.72
CA ALA A 88 -2.52 20.74 25.05
C ALA A 88 -2.67 19.29 25.56
N ALA A 89 -3.17 18.39 24.72
CA ALA A 89 -3.24 16.97 25.08
C ALA A 89 -1.85 16.39 25.39
N MET A 90 -0.83 16.70 24.60
CA MET A 90 0.53 16.20 24.84
C MET A 90 1.22 16.81 26.06
N ARG A 91 0.74 17.95 26.53
CA ARG A 91 1.19 18.53 27.81
C ARG A 91 0.62 17.77 29.01
N ASP A 92 -0.66 17.40 28.96
CA ASP A 92 -1.39 16.93 30.14
C ASP A 92 -1.62 15.41 30.17
N MET A 93 -1.88 14.80 29.00
CA MET A 93 -2.25 13.39 28.87
C MET A 93 -1.14 12.42 29.31
N PRO A 94 0.16 12.66 29.05
CA PRO A 94 1.20 11.75 29.54
C PRO A 94 1.22 11.61 31.07
N ASN A 95 0.98 12.71 31.80
CA ASN A 95 0.87 12.66 33.27
C ASN A 95 -0.43 11.98 33.71
N ALA A 96 -1.56 12.24 33.03
CA ALA A 96 -2.82 11.56 33.32
C ALA A 96 -2.76 10.05 33.03
N PHE A 97 -2.01 9.66 32.00
CA PHE A 97 -1.72 8.28 31.64
C PHE A 97 -0.96 7.58 32.76
N ASP A 98 0.18 8.15 33.22
CA ASP A 98 0.99 7.53 34.28
C ASP A 98 0.25 7.42 35.62
N ASN A 99 -0.67 8.37 35.88
CA ASN A 99 -1.45 8.43 37.12
C ASN A 99 -2.86 7.83 36.97
N SER A 100 -3.11 7.02 35.93
CA SER A 100 -4.39 6.33 35.81
C SER A 100 -4.61 5.45 37.05
N VAL A 101 -5.74 5.63 37.73
CA VAL A 101 -6.02 4.92 38.98
C VAL A 101 -6.37 3.47 38.67
N ILE A 102 -5.53 2.55 39.12
CA ILE A 102 -5.72 1.11 38.93
C ILE A 102 -6.35 0.52 40.19
N SER A 103 -7.58 0.01 40.06
CA SER A 103 -8.23 -0.77 41.10
C SER A 103 -7.63 -2.18 41.16
N ILE A 104 -6.87 -2.47 42.22
CA ILE A 104 -6.25 -3.80 42.43
C ILE A 104 -7.32 -4.91 42.49
N ALA A 105 -8.50 -4.60 43.02
CA ALA A 105 -9.62 -5.54 43.10
C ALA A 105 -10.15 -5.93 41.70
N ASP A 106 -10.11 -5.02 40.73
CA ASP A 106 -10.64 -5.25 39.39
C ASP A 106 -9.61 -5.88 38.43
N LEU A 107 -8.32 -5.72 38.72
CA LEU A 107 -7.23 -6.19 37.87
C LEU A 107 -7.35 -7.66 37.41
N PRO A 108 -7.70 -8.65 38.27
CA PRO A 108 -7.85 -10.05 37.84
C PRO A 108 -8.93 -10.23 36.76
N ALA A 109 -10.06 -9.52 36.89
CA ALA A 109 -11.14 -9.56 35.91
C ALA A 109 -10.76 -8.83 34.62
N GLN A 110 -10.06 -7.68 34.73
CA GLN A 110 -9.53 -6.94 33.59
C GLN A 110 -8.54 -7.80 32.78
N ARG A 111 -7.57 -8.45 33.45
CA ARG A 111 -6.63 -9.38 32.82
C ARG A 111 -7.33 -10.49 32.07
N THR A 112 -8.32 -11.13 32.68
CA THR A 112 -9.07 -12.21 32.04
C THR A 112 -9.76 -11.72 30.76
N ARG A 113 -10.33 -10.51 30.77
CA ARG A 113 -11.05 -9.95 29.62
C ARG A 113 -10.10 -9.55 28.49
N VAL A 114 -8.97 -8.91 28.80
CA VAL A 114 -7.96 -8.54 27.79
C VAL A 114 -7.29 -9.79 27.22
N SER A 115 -6.92 -10.77 28.04
CA SER A 115 -6.36 -12.02 27.55
C SER A 115 -7.33 -12.76 26.63
N ARG A 116 -8.64 -12.77 26.96
CA ARG A 116 -9.67 -13.33 26.08
C ARG A 116 -9.77 -12.58 24.75
N PHE A 117 -9.65 -11.26 24.76
CA PHE A 117 -9.63 -10.46 23.53
C PHE A 117 -8.43 -10.85 22.64
N TYR A 118 -7.24 -10.95 23.23
CA TYR A 118 -6.00 -11.31 22.54
C TYR A 118 -6.05 -12.72 21.93
N THR A 119 -6.52 -13.72 22.67
CA THR A 119 -6.52 -15.13 22.25
C THR A 119 -7.80 -15.58 21.55
N GLY A 120 -8.88 -14.80 21.66
CA GLY A 120 -10.17 -15.03 21.02
C GLY A 120 -10.37 -14.08 19.83
N ASP A 121 -11.14 -13.00 20.06
CA ASP A 121 -11.60 -12.05 19.04
C ASP A 121 -10.49 -11.63 18.05
N TYR A 122 -9.35 -11.18 18.58
CA TYR A 122 -8.22 -10.74 17.75
C TYR A 122 -7.59 -11.91 16.98
N MET A 123 -7.30 -13.04 17.66
CA MET A 123 -6.63 -14.19 17.05
C MET A 123 -7.49 -14.85 15.97
N GLN A 124 -8.81 -14.88 16.16
CA GLN A 124 -9.75 -15.38 15.16
C GLN A 124 -9.67 -14.57 13.86
N GLU A 125 -9.70 -13.24 13.97
CA GLU A 125 -9.58 -12.36 12.81
C GLU A 125 -8.19 -12.43 12.18
N PHE A 126 -7.13 -12.51 13.00
CA PHE A 126 -5.77 -12.72 12.52
C PHE A 126 -5.66 -14.01 11.70
N GLN A 127 -6.19 -15.13 12.20
CA GLN A 127 -6.17 -16.42 11.50
C GLN A 127 -6.94 -16.35 10.18
N ARG A 128 -8.10 -15.70 10.18
CA ARG A 128 -8.91 -15.50 8.98
C ARG A 128 -8.13 -14.80 7.88
N ARG A 129 -7.39 -13.73 8.22
CA ARG A 129 -6.59 -12.94 7.27
C ARG A 129 -5.24 -13.57 6.93
N ASN A 130 -4.70 -14.43 7.79
CA ASN A 130 -3.34 -14.97 7.65
C ASN A 130 -3.31 -16.49 7.48
N THR A 131 -4.31 -17.06 6.79
CA THR A 131 -4.35 -18.48 6.41
C THR A 131 -4.17 -19.45 7.59
N GLY A 132 -4.74 -19.12 8.75
CA GLY A 132 -4.64 -19.93 9.96
C GLY A 132 -3.31 -19.80 10.73
N ARG A 133 -2.41 -18.88 10.35
CA ARG A 133 -1.16 -18.62 11.07
C ARG A 133 -1.44 -18.34 12.55
N MET A 134 -0.63 -18.93 13.43
CA MET A 134 -0.71 -18.72 14.86
C MET A 134 0.42 -17.80 15.34
N VAL A 135 0.11 -16.95 16.31
CA VAL A 135 1.05 -16.11 17.05
C VAL A 135 0.77 -16.31 18.53
N ASP A 136 1.79 -16.29 19.37
CA ASP A 136 1.63 -16.44 20.81
C ASP A 136 1.07 -15.16 21.45
N MET A 137 -0.24 -14.98 21.28
CA MET A 137 -0.99 -13.86 21.85
C MET A 137 -1.20 -14.00 23.37
N ALA A 138 -1.12 -15.23 23.91
CA ALA A 138 -1.28 -15.49 25.33
C ALA A 138 -0.10 -14.94 26.14
N SER A 139 1.13 -15.20 25.69
CA SER A 139 2.33 -14.61 26.29
C SER A 139 2.34 -13.09 26.14
N SER A 140 1.92 -12.59 24.97
CA SER A 140 1.82 -11.15 24.71
C SER A 140 0.89 -10.44 25.69
N ALA A 141 -0.29 -11.00 25.96
CA ALA A 141 -1.24 -10.45 26.93
C ALA A 141 -0.72 -10.53 28.39
N THR A 142 -0.04 -11.62 28.74
CA THR A 142 0.48 -11.85 30.10
C THR A 142 1.63 -10.91 30.43
N ALA A 143 2.43 -10.52 29.43
CA ALA A 143 3.57 -9.61 29.58
C ALA A 143 3.17 -8.12 29.73
N LEU A 144 1.89 -7.78 29.61
CA LEU A 144 1.45 -6.39 29.70
C LEU A 144 1.55 -5.84 31.14
N PRO A 145 2.16 -4.66 31.33
CA PRO A 145 2.11 -3.94 32.60
C PRO A 145 0.68 -3.61 33.02
N ASP A 146 0.44 -3.50 34.32
CA ASP A 146 -0.89 -3.26 34.92
C ASP A 146 -1.57 -2.00 34.36
N LEU A 147 -0.78 -0.95 34.11
CA LEU A 147 -1.27 0.28 33.50
C LEU A 147 -1.78 0.05 32.06
N VAL A 148 -1.01 -0.67 31.25
CA VAL A 148 -1.38 -0.99 29.86
C VAL A 148 -2.62 -1.89 29.88
N MET A 149 -2.64 -2.87 30.77
CA MET A 149 -3.77 -3.77 30.98
C MET A 149 -5.05 -3.01 31.31
N ASN A 150 -4.98 -2.03 32.22
CA ASN A 150 -6.13 -1.22 32.61
C ASN A 150 -6.68 -0.38 31.43
N LEU A 151 -5.80 0.29 30.69
CA LEU A 151 -6.22 1.14 29.56
C LEU A 151 -6.77 0.31 28.39
N GLN A 152 -6.11 -0.80 28.04
CA GLN A 152 -6.63 -1.70 27.01
C GLN A 152 -7.92 -2.40 27.45
N TYR A 153 -8.10 -2.68 28.74
CA TYR A 153 -9.39 -3.12 29.24
C TYR A 153 -10.47 -2.09 28.88
N HIS A 154 -10.32 -0.82 29.26
CA HIS A 154 -11.37 0.17 29.05
C HIS A 154 -11.64 0.47 27.56
N TYR A 155 -10.59 0.65 26.74
CA TYR A 155 -10.72 1.16 25.38
C TYR A 155 -10.79 0.08 24.29
N ILE A 156 -10.42 -1.17 24.60
CA ILE A 156 -10.41 -2.29 23.63
C ILE A 156 -11.36 -3.40 24.06
N ALA A 157 -11.03 -4.08 25.17
CA ALA A 157 -11.73 -5.30 25.58
C ALA A 157 -13.12 -5.02 26.16
N ALA A 158 -13.28 -3.88 26.84
CA ALA A 158 -14.52 -3.39 27.44
C ALA A 158 -15.35 -2.47 26.58
N ASN A 159 -14.76 -1.98 25.50
CA ASN A 159 -15.43 -1.16 24.53
C ASN A 159 -16.52 -1.98 23.81
N PRO A 160 -17.80 -1.57 23.87
CA PRO A 160 -18.93 -2.32 23.33
C PRO A 160 -18.97 -2.33 21.80
N ASN A 161 -18.20 -1.46 21.14
CA ASN A 161 -18.13 -1.41 19.69
C ASN A 161 -17.40 -2.65 19.14
N PRO A 162 -17.76 -3.11 17.93
CA PRO A 162 -17.13 -4.28 17.31
C PRO A 162 -15.65 -4.05 16.99
N LEU A 163 -14.94 -5.14 16.66
CA LEU A 163 -13.60 -5.08 16.06
C LEU A 163 -13.60 -4.15 14.84
N GLY A 164 -12.55 -3.33 14.72
CA GLY A 164 -12.46 -2.32 13.66
C GLY A 164 -13.33 -1.08 13.86
N SER A 165 -14.05 -0.94 14.98
CA SER A 165 -14.87 0.25 15.28
C SER A 165 -14.70 0.76 16.71
N LYS A 166 -13.57 0.43 17.36
CA LYS A 166 -13.29 0.83 18.74
C LYS A 166 -13.17 2.36 18.89
N SER A 167 -12.80 3.06 17.83
CA SER A 167 -12.81 4.53 17.72
C SER A 167 -14.20 5.17 17.87
N ALA A 168 -15.31 4.43 17.90
CA ALA A 168 -16.61 5.03 18.18
C ALA A 168 -16.83 5.39 19.66
N MET A 169 -15.92 4.97 20.56
CA MET A 169 -16.00 5.25 21.98
C MET A 169 -15.27 6.56 22.32
N ASP A 170 -16.03 7.62 22.62
CA ASP A 170 -15.45 8.92 22.97
C ASP A 170 -14.79 8.91 24.35
N ARG A 171 -15.32 8.17 25.34
CA ARG A 171 -14.80 8.18 26.72
C ARG A 171 -15.17 6.91 27.50
N ALA A 172 -14.25 6.40 28.33
CA ALA A 172 -14.55 5.39 29.34
C ALA A 172 -15.17 5.97 30.61
N ASN A 173 -16.09 5.23 31.22
CA ASN A 173 -16.75 5.62 32.48
C ASN A 173 -16.00 5.07 33.71
N ASP A 174 -14.71 5.35 33.79
CA ASP A 174 -13.80 4.90 34.86
C ASP A 174 -13.49 6.02 35.88
N GLY A 175 -13.95 7.25 35.61
CA GLY A 175 -13.68 8.42 36.44
C GLY A 175 -12.23 8.91 36.38
N SER A 176 -11.40 8.38 35.47
CA SER A 176 -9.99 8.75 35.39
C SER A 176 -9.81 10.09 34.67
N ARG A 177 -8.80 10.85 35.11
CA ARG A 177 -8.38 12.07 34.40
C ARG A 177 -7.97 11.78 32.97
N TYR A 178 -7.40 10.60 32.71
CA TYR A 178 -7.07 10.14 31.36
C TYR A 178 -8.32 10.10 30.48
N SER A 179 -9.41 9.47 30.95
CA SER A 179 -10.67 9.37 30.20
C SER A 179 -11.35 10.72 29.97
N GLU A 180 -11.24 11.66 30.89
CA GLU A 180 -11.71 13.03 30.66
C GLU A 180 -10.96 13.72 29.51
N LEU A 181 -9.62 13.66 29.52
CA LEU A 181 -8.78 14.24 28.47
C LEU A 181 -9.00 13.53 27.13
N HIS A 182 -9.13 12.20 27.15
CA HIS A 182 -9.49 11.42 25.98
C HIS A 182 -10.83 11.91 25.40
N GLY A 183 -11.86 12.06 26.24
CA GLY A 183 -13.18 12.55 25.81
C GLY A 183 -13.17 13.96 25.21
N ALA A 184 -12.26 14.82 25.64
CA ALA A 184 -12.09 16.16 25.08
C ALA A 184 -11.38 16.15 23.72
N LEU A 185 -10.33 15.32 23.57
CA LEU A 185 -9.49 15.27 22.37
C LEU A 185 -10.07 14.39 21.25
N HIS A 186 -10.68 13.27 21.61
CA HIS A 186 -11.03 12.19 20.68
C HIS A 186 -11.97 12.62 19.54
N PRO A 187 -13.02 13.44 19.77
CA PRO A 187 -13.89 13.91 18.68
C PRO A 187 -13.15 14.71 17.61
N PHE A 188 -12.18 15.54 18.00
CA PHE A 188 -11.35 16.30 17.07
C PHE A 188 -10.47 15.37 16.23
N LEU A 189 -9.71 14.48 16.87
CA LEU A 189 -8.80 13.58 16.15
C LEU A 189 -9.54 12.53 15.32
N ARG A 190 -10.71 12.05 15.75
CA ARG A 190 -11.58 11.20 14.92
C ARG A 190 -12.11 11.95 13.70
N THR A 191 -12.45 13.23 13.85
CA THR A 191 -12.83 14.07 12.70
C THR A 191 -11.66 14.27 11.75
N ALA A 192 -10.47 14.56 12.25
CA ALA A 192 -9.25 14.68 11.44
C ALA A 192 -8.94 13.39 10.68
N LEU A 193 -8.97 12.23 11.37
CA LEU A 193 -8.77 10.92 10.76
C LEU A 193 -9.72 10.70 9.59
N ASN A 194 -11.01 10.93 9.79
CA ASN A 194 -12.02 10.74 8.74
C ASN A 194 -11.90 11.75 7.59
N ARG A 195 -11.52 13.00 7.87
CA ARG A 195 -11.43 14.06 6.84
C ARG A 195 -10.16 13.96 6.01
N PHE A 196 -9.09 13.44 6.59
CA PHE A 196 -7.83 13.18 5.91
C PHE A 196 -7.71 11.73 5.43
N ASP A 197 -8.76 10.93 5.64
CA ASP A 197 -8.84 9.52 5.30
C ASP A 197 -7.66 8.70 5.83
N LEU A 198 -7.16 9.03 7.02
CA LEU A 198 -6.06 8.33 7.68
C LEU A 198 -6.54 6.99 8.23
N TYR A 199 -5.65 6.00 8.31
CA TYR A 199 -5.99 4.73 8.97
C TYR A 199 -5.99 4.88 10.49
N ASP A 200 -4.95 5.49 11.05
CA ASP A 200 -4.86 5.79 12.49
C ASP A 200 -3.97 7.01 12.77
N ILE A 201 -4.14 7.62 13.95
CA ILE A 201 -3.35 8.74 14.47
C ILE A 201 -2.89 8.40 15.88
N PHE A 202 -1.57 8.36 16.07
CA PHE A 202 -0.90 8.08 17.33
C PHE A 202 -0.31 9.36 17.92
N LEU A 203 -0.47 9.53 19.23
CA LEU A 203 0.30 10.50 20.01
C LEU A 203 1.22 9.75 20.97
N ILE A 204 2.51 10.02 20.86
CA ILE A 204 3.56 9.30 21.57
C ILE A 204 4.34 10.26 22.46
N ASP A 205 4.49 9.91 23.73
CA ASP A 205 5.12 10.78 24.72
C ASP A 205 6.65 10.78 24.62
N ALA A 206 7.26 11.94 24.90
CA ALA A 206 8.70 12.12 24.84
C ALA A 206 9.51 11.40 25.94
N ARG A 207 8.87 11.00 27.05
CA ARG A 207 9.58 10.50 28.24
C ARG A 207 9.89 9.02 28.11
N ASN A 208 8.86 8.25 27.76
CA ASN A 208 8.93 6.78 27.75
C ASN A 208 8.61 6.17 26.38
N GLY A 209 8.24 6.99 25.39
CA GLY A 209 7.79 6.51 24.09
C GLY A 209 6.48 5.73 24.18
N ASN A 210 5.64 6.00 25.18
CA ASN A 210 4.34 5.38 25.32
C ASN A 210 3.38 5.96 24.28
N ILE A 211 2.61 5.10 23.63
CA ILE A 211 1.46 5.49 22.81
C ILE A 211 0.35 5.91 23.79
N VAL A 212 0.40 7.16 24.23
CA VAL A 212 -0.55 7.71 25.21
C VAL A 212 -1.94 7.87 24.60
N TYR A 213 -2.03 7.93 23.27
CA TYR A 213 -3.29 7.96 22.54
C TYR A 213 -3.12 7.35 21.15
N THR A 214 -4.14 6.64 20.69
CA THR A 214 -4.35 6.36 19.26
C THR A 214 -5.84 6.46 18.92
N VAL A 215 -6.27 6.69 17.68
CA VAL A 215 -7.71 6.80 17.36
C VAL A 215 -8.36 5.42 17.25
N PHE A 216 -7.77 4.50 16.49
CA PHE A 216 -8.40 3.24 16.08
C PHE A 216 -8.44 2.19 17.20
N LYS A 217 -7.51 2.29 18.17
CA LYS A 217 -7.39 1.43 19.38
C LYS A 217 -7.14 -0.05 19.04
N GLU A 218 -5.96 -0.34 18.52
CA GLU A 218 -5.45 -1.71 18.32
C GLU A 218 -4.49 -2.13 19.46
N LEU A 219 -3.83 -3.27 19.30
CA LEU A 219 -3.01 -3.90 20.34
C LEU A 219 -1.80 -3.07 20.79
N ASP A 220 -1.35 -2.12 19.97
CA ASP A 220 -0.27 -1.17 20.26
C ASP A 220 -0.66 -0.11 21.31
N PHE A 221 -1.96 0.16 21.48
CA PHE A 221 -2.42 1.23 22.35
C PHE A 221 -1.89 1.05 23.78
N ALA A 222 -1.42 2.15 24.37
CA ALA A 222 -0.79 2.24 25.69
C ALA A 222 0.57 1.53 25.83
N THR A 223 1.09 0.85 24.80
CA THR A 223 2.42 0.22 24.86
C THR A 223 3.55 1.22 24.61
N SER A 224 4.78 0.85 24.96
CA SER A 224 5.99 1.65 24.70
C SER A 224 6.67 1.28 23.39
N LEU A 225 7.03 2.27 22.58
CA LEU A 225 7.88 2.13 21.39
C LEU A 225 9.39 2.16 21.71
N ASN A 226 9.77 2.37 22.97
CA ASN A 226 11.15 2.23 23.44
C ASN A 226 11.44 0.81 23.94
N THR A 227 10.53 0.24 24.74
CA THR A 227 10.76 -1.03 25.46
C THR A 227 9.66 -2.07 25.31
N GLY A 228 8.53 -1.71 24.71
CA GLY A 228 7.37 -2.58 24.56
C GLY A 228 7.42 -3.49 23.31
N PRO A 229 6.36 -4.30 23.10
CA PRO A 229 6.33 -5.33 22.07
C PRO A 229 6.44 -4.80 20.63
N PHE A 230 6.05 -3.54 20.40
CA PHE A 230 6.04 -2.93 19.06
C PHE A 230 7.22 -1.99 18.80
N ALA A 231 8.21 -1.92 19.70
CA ALA A 231 9.39 -1.06 19.54
C ALA A 231 10.20 -1.36 18.27
N LYS A 232 10.24 -2.63 17.83
CA LYS A 232 10.97 -3.09 16.64
C LYS A 232 10.06 -3.29 15.41
N THR A 233 9.08 -2.40 15.24
CA THR A 233 8.15 -2.40 14.10
C THR A 233 8.32 -1.13 13.27
N ARG A 234 7.62 -1.03 12.13
CA ARG A 234 7.60 0.17 11.30
C ARG A 234 7.07 1.42 12.03
N LEU A 235 6.12 1.25 12.95
CA LEU A 235 5.69 2.34 13.84
C LEU A 235 6.83 2.78 14.78
N GLY A 236 7.56 1.83 15.35
CA GLY A 236 8.74 2.11 16.17
C GLY A 236 9.86 2.82 15.39
N ASP A 237 10.07 2.43 14.12
CA ASP A 237 11.02 3.09 13.21
C ASP A 237 10.60 4.55 12.96
N ALA A 238 9.35 4.80 12.57
CA ALA A 238 8.82 6.15 12.35
C ALA A 238 8.92 7.02 13.60
N TYR A 239 8.59 6.48 14.77
CA TYR A 239 8.74 7.19 16.04
C TYR A 239 10.20 7.58 16.30
N ARG A 240 11.16 6.64 16.21
CA ARG A 240 12.58 6.95 16.47
C ARG A 240 13.14 7.95 15.48
N GLN A 241 12.82 7.83 14.20
CA GLN A 241 13.25 8.77 13.17
C GLN A 241 12.66 10.16 13.41
N SER A 242 11.36 10.25 13.68
CA SER A 242 10.68 11.52 13.97
C SER A 242 11.19 12.17 15.25
N TRP A 243 11.49 11.39 16.28
CA TRP A 243 12.09 11.88 17.51
C TRP A 243 13.51 12.43 17.29
N ALA A 244 14.26 11.93 16.31
CA ALA A 244 15.58 12.45 15.97
C ALA A 244 15.52 13.82 15.24
N LEU A 245 14.36 14.22 14.74
CA LEU A 245 14.16 15.52 14.09
C LEU A 245 14.18 16.65 15.14
N ASN A 246 14.80 17.78 14.77
CA ASN A 246 15.08 18.87 15.71
C ASN A 246 14.38 20.19 15.35
N ALA A 247 13.70 20.25 14.21
CA ALA A 247 12.96 21.43 13.79
C ALA A 247 11.48 21.08 13.54
N PRO A 248 10.56 22.02 13.81
CA PRO A 248 9.20 21.95 13.31
C PRO A 248 9.18 21.82 11.78
N GLY A 249 8.18 21.12 11.25
CA GLY A 249 7.96 20.97 9.81
C GLY A 249 8.81 19.89 9.12
N GLN A 250 9.60 19.13 9.89
CA GLN A 250 10.27 17.94 9.38
C GLN A 250 9.39 16.71 9.61
N VAL A 251 9.40 15.77 8.66
CA VAL A 251 8.70 14.49 8.76
C VAL A 251 9.65 13.32 8.54
N ALA A 252 9.27 12.15 9.04
CA ALA A 252 9.96 10.89 8.77
C ALA A 252 8.95 9.80 8.37
N LEU A 253 9.18 9.16 7.23
CA LEU A 253 8.38 8.05 6.71
C LEU A 253 9.10 6.74 6.98
N SER A 254 8.42 5.79 7.62
CA SER A 254 8.93 4.42 7.70
C SER A 254 8.80 3.70 6.37
N GLU A 255 9.63 2.69 6.17
CA GLU A 255 9.35 1.64 5.20
C GLU A 255 7.99 0.98 5.47
N PHE A 256 7.38 0.42 4.42
CA PHE A 256 6.24 -0.47 4.56
C PHE A 256 6.68 -1.82 5.15
N GLY A 257 5.79 -2.46 5.90
CA GLY A 257 6.01 -3.82 6.39
C GLY A 257 4.77 -4.41 7.05
N GLU A 258 4.80 -5.71 7.36
CA GLU A 258 3.74 -6.35 8.17
C GLU A 258 3.65 -5.65 9.53
N TYR A 259 2.43 -5.30 9.93
CA TYR A 259 2.17 -4.69 11.23
C TYR A 259 1.18 -5.53 12.02
N LEU A 260 1.68 -6.16 13.09
CA LEU A 260 0.91 -7.12 13.88
C LEU A 260 -0.40 -6.53 14.40
N PRO A 261 -0.45 -5.34 15.03
CA PRO A 261 -1.71 -4.77 15.52
C PRO A 261 -2.80 -4.68 14.44
N SER A 262 -2.42 -4.41 13.18
CA SER A 262 -3.30 -4.44 12.01
C SER A 262 -3.28 -5.79 11.28
N TYR A 263 -3.25 -6.90 12.03
CA TYR A 263 -3.35 -8.27 11.53
C TYR A 263 -2.27 -8.69 10.50
N ASN A 264 -1.05 -8.16 10.62
CA ASN A 264 0.03 -8.33 9.65
C ASN A 264 -0.33 -7.84 8.24
N ASP A 265 -1.31 -6.95 8.09
CA ASP A 265 -1.46 -6.19 6.86
C ASP A 265 -0.26 -5.24 6.69
N GLN A 266 0.05 -4.85 5.45
CA GLN A 266 1.15 -3.94 5.20
C GLN A 266 0.80 -2.55 5.74
N ALA A 267 1.74 -1.92 6.43
CA ALA A 267 1.57 -0.56 6.94
C ALA A 267 2.89 0.22 6.82
N ALA A 268 2.77 1.51 6.57
CA ALA A 268 3.82 2.50 6.73
C ALA A 268 3.31 3.64 7.60
N PHE A 269 4.24 4.37 8.20
CA PHE A 269 3.93 5.38 9.20
C PHE A 269 4.68 6.67 8.89
N LEU A 270 3.97 7.79 8.90
CA LEU A 270 4.56 9.12 8.74
C LEU A 270 4.48 9.85 10.08
N GLY A 271 5.63 10.28 10.60
CA GLY A 271 5.70 10.96 11.88
C GLY A 271 6.36 12.34 11.82
N THR A 272 6.04 13.16 12.82
CA THR A 272 6.61 14.49 13.04
C THR A 272 6.73 14.76 14.54
N PRO A 273 7.78 15.47 15.00
CA PRO A 273 7.85 15.95 16.38
C PRO A 273 6.72 16.95 16.69
N ILE A 274 6.23 16.90 17.93
CA ILE A 274 5.28 17.87 18.50
C ILE A 274 6.08 18.84 19.37
N PHE A 275 5.86 20.13 19.16
CA PHE A 275 6.51 21.20 19.92
C PHE A 275 5.49 22.03 20.72
N ASP A 276 5.89 22.40 21.94
CA ASP A 276 5.23 23.41 22.76
C ASP A 276 6.20 24.59 22.94
N GLY A 277 5.96 25.67 22.20
CA GLY A 277 6.97 26.70 21.98
C GLY A 277 8.23 26.11 21.35
N GLY A 278 9.39 26.30 21.97
CA GLY A 278 10.66 25.72 21.51
C GLY A 278 10.96 24.31 22.02
N LYS A 279 10.09 23.72 22.86
CA LYS A 279 10.34 22.44 23.51
C LYS A 279 9.65 21.30 22.75
N LYS A 280 10.42 20.30 22.33
CA LYS A 280 9.88 19.05 21.80
C LYS A 280 9.25 18.24 22.94
N ILE A 281 7.96 17.95 22.87
CA ILE A 281 7.18 17.31 23.95
C ILE A 281 6.60 15.93 23.59
N GLY A 282 6.73 15.51 22.33
CA GLY A 282 6.30 14.19 21.88
C GLY A 282 6.42 14.03 20.37
N VAL A 283 5.76 13.01 19.84
CA VAL A 283 5.70 12.72 18.40
C VAL A 283 4.25 12.42 18.02
N LEU A 284 3.79 13.01 16.91
CA LEU A 284 2.57 12.61 16.23
C LEU A 284 2.97 11.66 15.11
N VAL A 285 2.33 10.51 15.03
CA VAL A 285 2.51 9.56 13.92
C VAL A 285 1.14 9.24 13.33
N VAL A 286 1.06 9.09 12.02
CA VAL A 286 -0.13 8.57 11.33
C VAL A 286 0.22 7.30 10.59
N GLN A 287 -0.72 6.36 10.54
CA GLN A 287 -0.61 5.21 9.64
C GLN A 287 -1.10 5.62 8.25
N VAL A 288 -0.25 5.40 7.24
CA VAL A 288 -0.51 5.79 5.85
C VAL A 288 -1.68 4.95 5.30
N PRO A 289 -2.75 5.57 4.78
CA PRO A 289 -3.88 4.83 4.23
C PRO A 289 -3.55 4.22 2.86
N ILE A 290 -3.31 2.91 2.84
CA ILE A 290 -3.05 2.14 1.61
C ILE A 290 -4.21 2.28 0.61
N ASP A 291 -5.45 2.41 1.07
CA ASP A 291 -6.60 2.58 0.18
C ASP A 291 -6.51 3.83 -0.68
N LYS A 292 -5.87 4.90 -0.22
CA LYS A 292 -5.63 6.10 -1.04
C LYS A 292 -4.58 5.87 -2.11
N ILE A 293 -3.51 5.14 -1.78
CA ILE A 293 -2.53 4.69 -2.75
C ILE A 293 -3.21 3.82 -3.82
N ASN A 294 -4.07 2.88 -3.39
CA ASN A 294 -4.84 2.04 -4.30
C ASN A 294 -5.76 2.87 -5.19
N SER A 295 -6.50 3.84 -4.64
CA SER A 295 -7.40 4.73 -5.40
C SER A 295 -6.66 5.41 -6.55
N VAL A 296 -5.48 5.97 -6.26
CA VAL A 296 -4.61 6.60 -7.26
C VAL A 296 -4.13 5.56 -8.27
N MET A 297 -3.55 4.45 -7.84
CA MET A 297 -2.94 3.45 -8.72
C MET A 297 -3.94 2.64 -9.55
N THR A 298 -5.19 2.52 -9.12
CA THR A 298 -6.23 1.74 -9.80
C THR A 298 -7.17 2.61 -10.62
N ASN A 299 -7.01 3.94 -10.61
CA ASN A 299 -7.98 4.86 -11.19
C ASN A 299 -9.41 4.63 -10.66
N GLU A 300 -9.56 4.21 -9.41
CA GLU A 300 -10.86 3.86 -8.81
C GLU A 300 -11.64 2.82 -9.63
N GLY A 301 -10.93 1.91 -10.30
CA GLY A 301 -11.53 0.91 -11.17
C GLY A 301 -11.89 1.38 -12.58
N GLN A 302 -11.60 2.63 -12.92
CA GLN A 302 -11.94 3.24 -14.21
C GLN A 302 -10.81 3.13 -15.24
N TRP A 303 -10.12 1.98 -15.31
CA TRP A 303 -8.93 1.82 -16.16
C TRP A 303 -9.21 2.15 -17.63
N LYS A 304 -10.33 1.68 -18.17
CA LYS A 304 -10.67 1.86 -19.59
C LYS A 304 -10.93 3.33 -19.91
N GLU A 305 -11.70 4.02 -19.07
CA GLU A 305 -12.04 5.43 -19.21
C GLU A 305 -10.81 6.34 -19.00
N ARG A 306 -9.84 5.89 -18.21
CA ARG A 306 -8.57 6.62 -17.96
C ARG A 306 -7.46 6.27 -18.95
N GLY A 307 -7.76 5.52 -20.01
CA GLY A 307 -6.84 5.28 -21.12
C GLY A 307 -5.88 4.10 -20.93
N LEU A 308 -6.16 3.20 -19.98
CA LEU A 308 -5.44 1.93 -19.82
C LEU A 308 -6.09 0.78 -20.61
N GLY A 309 -7.25 1.02 -21.23
CA GLY A 309 -7.92 0.05 -22.08
C GLY A 309 -8.34 -1.22 -21.34
N ASP A 310 -8.45 -2.33 -22.08
CA ASP A 310 -9.03 -3.57 -21.54
C ASP A 310 -8.07 -4.35 -20.64
N SER A 311 -6.75 -4.13 -20.73
CA SER A 311 -5.74 -4.91 -19.99
C SER A 311 -4.69 -4.09 -19.23
N GLY A 312 -4.61 -2.78 -19.46
CA GLY A 312 -3.60 -1.96 -18.81
C GLY A 312 -3.84 -1.84 -17.31
N GLU A 313 -2.75 -1.79 -16.56
CA GLU A 313 -2.73 -1.60 -15.11
C GLU A 313 -1.52 -0.75 -14.72
N THR A 314 -1.54 -0.22 -13.49
CA THR A 314 -0.40 0.44 -12.89
C THR A 314 -0.23 -0.04 -11.46
N TYR A 315 1.02 -0.23 -11.03
CA TYR A 315 1.32 -0.67 -9.67
C TYR A 315 2.64 -0.11 -9.16
N LEU A 316 2.77 0.00 -7.84
CA LEU A 316 3.99 0.35 -7.14
C LEU A 316 4.66 -0.92 -6.61
N VAL A 317 6.00 -0.99 -6.70
CA VAL A 317 6.79 -2.10 -6.15
C VAL A 317 7.87 -1.53 -5.24
N SER A 318 8.01 -2.10 -4.05
CA SER A 318 9.05 -1.71 -3.10
C SER A 318 10.39 -2.32 -3.48
N ALA A 319 11.45 -1.51 -3.49
CA ALA A 319 12.82 -2.01 -3.65
C ALA A 319 13.30 -2.79 -2.40
N ALA A 320 12.68 -2.57 -1.23
CA ALA A 320 13.10 -3.19 0.02
C ALA A 320 12.80 -4.71 0.06
N ASP A 321 11.74 -5.16 -0.61
CA ASP A 321 11.33 -6.57 -0.61
C ASP A 321 10.85 -7.10 -1.98
N GLY A 322 10.78 -6.26 -3.00
CA GLY A 322 10.34 -6.63 -4.34
C GLY A 322 8.85 -6.96 -4.45
N THR A 323 8.03 -6.58 -3.47
CA THR A 323 6.58 -6.85 -3.46
C THR A 323 5.77 -5.57 -3.70
N PRO A 324 4.51 -5.68 -4.15
CA PRO A 324 3.72 -4.49 -4.49
C PRO A 324 3.29 -3.68 -3.27
N ARG A 325 3.06 -2.38 -3.48
CA ARG A 325 2.49 -1.40 -2.53
C ARG A 325 1.14 -0.84 -2.96
N SER A 326 0.60 -1.38 -4.04
CA SER A 326 -0.75 -1.12 -4.52
C SER A 326 -1.35 -2.43 -5.03
N VAL A 327 -2.68 -2.51 -5.05
CA VAL A 327 -3.39 -3.68 -5.60
C VAL A 327 -3.18 -3.79 -7.10
N ALA A 328 -3.10 -5.04 -7.59
CA ALA A 328 -3.14 -5.34 -9.02
C ALA A 328 -4.56 -5.16 -9.56
N ARG A 329 -4.70 -4.84 -10.86
CA ARG A 329 -6.03 -4.68 -11.47
C ARG A 329 -6.89 -5.93 -11.34
N LEU A 330 -6.31 -7.09 -11.67
CA LEU A 330 -7.02 -8.36 -11.60
C LEU A 330 -7.47 -8.69 -10.17
N ALA A 331 -6.72 -8.27 -9.14
CA ALA A 331 -7.11 -8.48 -7.74
C ALA A 331 -8.39 -7.70 -7.36
N VAL A 332 -8.60 -6.54 -7.99
CA VAL A 332 -9.80 -5.71 -7.80
C VAL A 332 -10.98 -6.26 -8.61
N GLU A 333 -10.74 -6.72 -9.84
CA GLU A 333 -11.77 -7.26 -10.73
C GLU A 333 -12.25 -8.65 -10.27
N ASP A 334 -11.34 -9.54 -9.92
CA ASP A 334 -11.60 -10.92 -9.50
C ASP A 334 -10.41 -11.48 -8.71
N ILE A 335 -10.55 -11.49 -7.37
CA ILE A 335 -9.49 -11.97 -6.47
C ILE A 335 -9.16 -13.45 -6.64
N ASP A 336 -10.13 -14.28 -7.02
CA ASP A 336 -9.92 -15.71 -7.22
C ASP A 336 -9.14 -15.95 -8.51
N ALA A 337 -9.49 -15.24 -9.59
CA ALA A 337 -8.71 -15.25 -10.83
C ALA A 337 -7.29 -14.72 -10.62
N TYR A 338 -7.11 -13.68 -9.80
CA TYR A 338 -5.79 -13.18 -9.45
C TYR A 338 -4.97 -14.22 -8.67
N ALA A 339 -5.54 -14.86 -7.64
CA ALA A 339 -4.88 -15.93 -6.89
C ALA A 339 -4.51 -17.11 -7.80
N GLN A 340 -5.39 -17.49 -8.74
CA GLN A 340 -5.09 -18.51 -9.75
C GLN A 340 -3.92 -18.10 -10.64
N SER A 341 -3.87 -16.84 -11.12
CA SER A 341 -2.77 -16.33 -11.93
C SER A 341 -1.42 -16.39 -11.20
N VAL A 342 -1.41 -16.14 -9.88
CA VAL A 342 -0.24 -16.29 -9.02
C VAL A 342 0.19 -17.76 -8.93
N SER A 343 -0.76 -18.68 -8.80
CA SER A 343 -0.45 -20.12 -8.83
C SER A 343 0.14 -20.55 -10.18
N ASP A 344 -0.47 -20.13 -11.29
CA ASP A 344 -0.04 -20.49 -12.65
C ASP A 344 1.32 -19.91 -13.01
N ALA A 345 1.66 -18.74 -12.45
CA ALA A 345 2.99 -18.15 -12.54
C ALA A 345 4.06 -18.96 -11.77
N GLY A 346 3.68 -19.98 -10.99
CA GLY A 346 4.59 -20.89 -10.29
C GLY A 346 5.05 -20.38 -8.92
N PHE A 347 4.34 -19.42 -8.33
CA PHE A 347 4.55 -19.06 -6.92
C PHE A 347 4.08 -20.20 -6.00
N ALA A 348 4.63 -20.26 -4.79
CA ALA A 348 4.22 -21.28 -3.82
C ALA A 348 2.74 -21.16 -3.48
N LYS A 349 2.04 -22.29 -3.30
CA LYS A 349 0.60 -22.34 -2.97
C LYS A 349 0.23 -21.47 -1.76
N GLY A 350 1.13 -21.33 -0.80
CA GLY A 350 0.95 -20.44 0.35
C GLY A 350 0.74 -18.97 -0.02
N VAL A 351 1.39 -18.48 -1.09
CA VAL A 351 1.25 -17.10 -1.57
C VAL A 351 -0.14 -16.88 -2.16
N ALA A 352 -0.60 -17.78 -3.04
CA ALA A 352 -1.94 -17.69 -3.64
C ALA A 352 -3.04 -17.74 -2.56
N ASN A 353 -2.90 -18.64 -1.58
CA ASN A 353 -3.83 -18.72 -0.45
C ASN A 353 -3.82 -17.43 0.40
N ALA A 354 -2.64 -16.85 0.64
CA ALA A 354 -2.53 -15.59 1.38
C ALA A 354 -3.17 -14.42 0.62
N VAL A 355 -3.00 -14.37 -0.70
CA VAL A 355 -3.67 -13.40 -1.57
C VAL A 355 -5.18 -13.48 -1.43
N GLN A 356 -5.74 -14.69 -1.50
CA GLN A 356 -7.18 -14.91 -1.36
C GLN A 356 -7.68 -14.54 0.04
N ALA A 357 -6.95 -14.94 1.09
CA ALA A 357 -7.33 -14.66 2.47
C ALA A 357 -7.27 -13.17 2.84
N LYS A 358 -6.27 -12.43 2.32
CA LYS A 358 -6.10 -10.99 2.54
C LYS A 358 -6.88 -10.13 1.56
N GLY A 359 -7.30 -10.67 0.42
CA GLY A 359 -7.97 -9.91 -0.64
C GLY A 359 -7.03 -8.99 -1.43
N THR A 360 -5.72 -9.22 -1.39
CA THR A 360 -4.72 -8.34 -2.01
C THR A 360 -3.40 -9.05 -2.26
N GLY A 361 -2.62 -8.58 -3.24
CA GLY A 361 -1.23 -8.99 -3.48
C GLY A 361 -0.18 -8.15 -2.74
N ILE A 362 -0.58 -7.05 -2.10
CA ILE A 362 0.31 -6.08 -1.43
C ILE A 362 1.17 -6.76 -0.38
N GLY A 363 2.50 -6.64 -0.48
CA GLY A 363 3.43 -7.28 0.45
C GLY A 363 3.60 -8.80 0.26
N LEU A 364 2.88 -9.43 -0.68
CA LEU A 364 2.81 -10.89 -0.79
C LEU A 364 3.44 -11.46 -2.06
N VAL A 365 3.15 -10.86 -3.22
CA VAL A 365 3.54 -11.41 -4.52
C VAL A 365 4.87 -10.79 -4.96
N PRO A 366 5.98 -11.53 -4.99
CA PRO A 366 7.25 -10.98 -5.46
C PRO A 366 7.18 -10.67 -6.96
N ILE A 367 7.49 -9.44 -7.35
CA ILE A 367 7.50 -8.99 -8.73
C ILE A 367 8.95 -8.96 -9.21
N LYS A 368 9.36 -10.00 -9.94
CA LYS A 368 10.69 -10.11 -10.55
C LYS A 368 10.56 -10.04 -12.07
N THR A 369 10.82 -8.85 -12.59
CA THR A 369 10.76 -8.54 -14.02
C THR A 369 12.01 -7.74 -14.41
N ARG A 370 12.27 -7.64 -15.72
CA ARG A 370 13.30 -6.74 -16.24
C ARG A 370 13.12 -5.30 -15.75
N ALA A 371 11.87 -4.83 -15.63
CA ALA A 371 11.58 -3.48 -15.16
C ALA A 371 11.99 -3.25 -13.72
N THR A 372 11.65 -4.18 -12.81
CA THR A 372 12.06 -4.10 -11.41
C THR A 372 13.57 -4.23 -11.26
N GLU A 373 14.23 -5.09 -12.04
CA GLU A 373 15.70 -5.19 -12.05
C GLU A 373 16.36 -3.88 -12.50
N ASP A 374 15.92 -3.32 -13.64
CA ASP A 374 16.46 -2.06 -14.15
C ASP A 374 16.26 -0.90 -13.14
N VAL A 375 15.10 -0.81 -12.49
CA VAL A 375 14.85 0.23 -11.48
C VAL A 375 15.68 -0.01 -10.21
N PHE A 376 15.68 -1.22 -9.66
CA PHE A 376 16.30 -1.48 -8.36
C PHE A 376 17.83 -1.49 -8.42
N GLU A 377 18.42 -1.99 -9.51
CA GLU A 377 19.87 -2.09 -9.63
C GLU A 377 20.50 -0.84 -10.25
N LYS A 378 19.80 -0.18 -11.18
CA LYS A 378 20.38 0.91 -11.99
C LYS A 378 19.74 2.26 -11.70
N ASN A 379 18.63 2.31 -10.97
CA ASN A 379 17.87 3.52 -10.70
C ASN A 379 17.46 4.28 -11.98
N THR A 380 17.05 3.53 -13.02
CA THR A 380 16.71 4.11 -14.34
C THR A 380 15.23 3.95 -14.70
N ALA A 381 14.73 4.90 -15.47
CA ALA A 381 13.45 4.79 -16.16
C ALA A 381 13.62 4.07 -17.50
N GLY A 382 12.59 3.37 -17.95
CA GLY A 382 12.64 2.62 -19.18
C GLY A 382 11.28 2.24 -19.74
N PHE A 383 11.34 1.64 -20.93
CA PHE A 383 10.20 1.07 -21.62
C PHE A 383 10.65 -0.17 -22.39
N GLY A 384 9.81 -1.20 -22.46
CA GLY A 384 10.04 -2.33 -23.33
C GLY A 384 8.95 -3.37 -23.31
N VAL A 385 9.18 -4.46 -24.05
CA VAL A 385 8.37 -5.68 -23.99
C VAL A 385 9.06 -6.68 -23.09
N TYR A 386 8.37 -7.15 -22.06
CA TYR A 386 8.88 -8.14 -21.11
C TYR A 386 7.73 -8.91 -20.45
N PRO A 387 7.97 -10.12 -19.91
CA PRO A 387 6.95 -10.82 -19.13
C PRO A 387 6.64 -10.07 -17.83
N ASN A 388 5.35 -9.91 -17.51
CA ASN A 388 4.90 -9.39 -16.22
C ASN A 388 5.00 -10.45 -15.10
N TYR A 389 4.53 -10.12 -13.89
CA TYR A 389 4.53 -11.04 -12.75
C TYR A 389 3.72 -12.32 -12.98
N ALA A 390 2.75 -12.30 -13.91
CA ALA A 390 1.96 -13.45 -14.34
C ALA A 390 2.58 -14.18 -15.55
N LYS A 391 3.84 -13.89 -15.91
CA LYS A 391 4.57 -14.43 -17.06
C LYS A 391 3.95 -14.13 -18.43
N GLN A 392 3.06 -13.14 -18.52
CA GLN A 392 2.45 -12.70 -19.78
C GLN A 392 3.29 -11.58 -20.41
N PRO A 393 3.60 -11.62 -21.72
CA PRO A 393 4.29 -10.53 -22.41
C PRO A 393 3.47 -9.24 -22.37
N VAL A 394 4.06 -8.14 -21.90
CA VAL A 394 3.42 -6.82 -21.84
C VAL A 394 4.31 -5.73 -22.43
N LEU A 395 3.70 -4.67 -22.94
CA LEU A 395 4.36 -3.37 -23.11
C LEU A 395 4.37 -2.69 -21.74
N GLY A 396 5.53 -2.31 -21.23
CA GLY A 396 5.63 -1.72 -19.90
C GLY A 396 6.56 -0.52 -19.86
N ALA A 397 6.12 0.53 -19.16
CA ALA A 397 6.91 1.70 -18.80
C ALA A 397 7.18 1.68 -17.28
N TYR A 398 8.41 1.98 -16.88
CA TYR A 398 8.83 1.91 -15.48
C TYR A 398 9.81 3.01 -15.13
N ALA A 399 9.90 3.35 -13.85
CA ALA A 399 10.89 4.28 -13.31
C ALA A 399 10.99 4.17 -11.79
N PRO A 400 12.08 4.65 -11.19
CA PRO A 400 12.14 4.91 -9.77
C PRO A 400 11.13 5.99 -9.35
N LEU A 401 10.66 5.89 -8.12
CA LEU A 401 9.82 6.89 -7.45
C LEU A 401 10.38 7.07 -6.04
N SER A 402 10.78 8.30 -5.69
CA SER A 402 11.05 8.68 -4.31
C SER A 402 9.91 9.57 -3.80
N VAL A 403 9.54 9.41 -2.55
CA VAL A 403 8.52 10.21 -1.86
C VAL A 403 9.12 10.76 -0.57
N LEU A 404 8.92 12.05 -0.32
CA LEU A 404 9.40 12.76 0.88
C LEU A 404 10.92 12.74 1.12
N GLY A 405 11.72 12.52 0.06
CA GLY A 405 13.19 12.59 0.08
C GLY A 405 13.84 11.26 -0.19
#